data_AF-A0A7Y1TAN9-F1
#
_entry.id   AF-A0A7Y1TAN9-F1
#
_cell.length_a   1.000
_cell.length_b   1.000
_cell.length_c   1.000
_cell.angle_alpha   90.00
_cell.angle_beta   90.00
_cell.angle_gamma   90.00
#
_symmetry.space_group_name_H-M   'P 1'
#
loop_
_entity.id
_entity.type
_entity.pdbx_description
1 polymer ?
#
loop_
_entity_poly.entity_id
_entity_poly.type
_entity_poly.pdbx_seq_one_letter_code
_entity_poly.pdbx_strand_id
1 'polypeptide(L)'
;LDSGSSQQAAFDDCISVRYKKLSSSAIERYLQRDKPYDCAGSIRTEGLGIALLDELRGSDPGSLIGLPLIALAKALEKFDIRVI
;
A
#
# COMPACT_ATOMS: atom_id res chain seq x y z
N LEU A 1 -39.55 -14.60 0.75
CA LEU A 1 -38.67 -15.39 1.63
C LEU A 1 -37.44 -15.74 0.81
N ASP A 2 -36.28 -15.69 1.45
CA ASP A 2 -34.90 -15.78 0.94
C ASP A 2 -34.30 -14.51 0.32
N SER A 3 -34.13 -13.51 1.17
CA SER A 3 -33.08 -12.49 1.04
C SER A 3 -31.71 -13.20 1.12
N GLY A 4 -31.22 -13.70 0.00
CA GLY A 4 -29.99 -14.51 -0.09
C GLY A 4 -28.80 -13.83 0.58
N SER A 5 -28.07 -14.59 1.41
CA SER A 5 -26.91 -14.14 2.20
C SER A 5 -26.03 -13.15 1.43
N SER A 6 -26.01 -11.90 1.89
CA SER A 6 -25.01 -10.92 1.47
C SER A 6 -23.68 -11.35 2.09
N GLN A 7 -22.88 -12.10 1.34
CA GLN A 7 -21.56 -12.53 1.79
C GLN A 7 -20.63 -11.30 1.72
N GLN A 8 -19.97 -10.97 2.82
CA GLN A 8 -19.06 -9.82 2.93
C GLN A 8 -17.75 -10.27 3.55
N ALA A 9 -16.64 -9.75 3.03
CA ALA A 9 -15.33 -9.89 3.64
C ALA A 9 -14.75 -8.50 3.90
N ALA A 10 -14.14 -8.33 5.06
CA ALA A 10 -13.35 -7.16 5.42
C ALA A 10 -12.01 -7.65 5.95
N PHE A 11 -10.96 -6.88 5.68
CA PHE A 11 -9.60 -7.14 6.12
C PHE A 11 -8.87 -5.82 6.25
N ASP A 12 -7.96 -5.78 7.21
CA ASP A 12 -7.02 -4.70 7.43
C ASP A 12 -5.60 -5.24 7.33
N ASP A 13 -4.68 -4.39 6.90
CA ASP A 13 -3.25 -4.65 6.95
C ASP A 13 -2.53 -3.33 7.23
N CYS A 14 -1.29 -3.42 7.75
CA CYS A 14 -0.50 -2.27 8.14
C CYS A 14 0.93 -2.40 7.64
N ILE A 15 1.40 -1.35 6.96
CA ILE A 15 2.80 -1.19 6.58
C ILE A 15 3.41 -0.08 7.42
N SER A 16 4.48 -0.42 8.13
CA SER A 16 5.32 0.53 8.84
C SER A 16 6.53 0.91 7.99
N VAL A 17 6.82 2.20 7.91
CA VAL A 17 8.00 2.71 7.20
C VAL A 17 8.85 3.55 8.15
N ARG A 18 10.17 3.49 7.97
CA ARG A 18 11.11 4.41 8.59
C ARG A 18 11.79 5.23 7.51
N TYR A 19 11.75 6.55 7.67
CA TYR A 19 12.50 7.47 6.83
C TYR A 19 13.98 7.51 7.22
N LYS A 20 14.84 7.77 6.24
CA LYS A 20 16.23 8.17 6.50
C LYS A 20 16.26 9.53 7.20
N LYS A 21 17.43 9.91 7.72
CA LYS A 21 17.70 11.33 8.03
C LYS A 21 17.83 12.10 6.71
N LEU A 22 16.81 12.87 6.37
CA LEU A 22 16.76 13.63 5.12
C LEU A 22 17.15 15.08 5.34
N SER A 23 17.93 15.63 4.40
CA SER A 23 18.13 17.08 4.32
C SER A 23 17.01 17.72 3.49
N SER A 24 16.73 19.00 3.74
CA SER A 24 15.76 19.76 2.93
C SER A 24 16.12 19.72 1.44
N SER A 25 17.41 19.72 1.09
CA SER A 25 17.86 19.63 -0.30
C SER A 25 17.56 18.27 -0.96
N ALA A 26 17.54 17.18 -0.19
CA ALA A 26 17.19 15.86 -0.70
C ALA A 26 15.67 15.77 -0.94
N ILE A 27 14.88 16.30 0.00
CA ILE A 27 13.42 16.38 -0.11
C ILE A 27 13.03 17.22 -1.32
N GLU A 28 13.60 18.41 -1.49
CA GLU A 28 13.29 19.30 -2.62
C GLU A 28 13.59 18.63 -3.98
N ARG A 29 14.77 18.00 -4.10
CA ARG A 29 15.12 17.27 -5.34
C ARG A 29 14.14 16.15 -5.64
N TYR A 30 13.67 15.44 -4.62
CA TYR A 30 12.67 14.41 -4.78
C TYR A 30 11.33 15.01 -5.25
N LEU A 31 10.81 16.04 -4.57
CA LEU A 31 9.55 16.68 -4.93
C LEU A 31 9.56 17.22 -6.36
N GLN A 32 10.64 17.86 -6.80
CA GLN A 32 10.74 18.41 -8.16
C GLN A 32 10.81 17.32 -9.24
N ARG A 33 11.40 16.16 -8.93
CA ARG A 33 11.58 15.07 -9.89
C ARG A 33 10.38 14.14 -9.98
N ASP A 34 9.85 13.71 -8.84
CA ASP A 34 8.77 12.71 -8.78
C ASP A 34 7.37 13.35 -8.75
N LYS A 35 7.29 14.63 -8.33
CA LYS A 35 6.06 15.41 -8.22
C LYS A 35 4.89 14.63 -7.59
N PRO A 36 5.08 14.04 -6.39
CA PRO A 36 4.14 13.11 -5.75
C PRO A 36 2.98 13.84 -5.05
N TYR A 37 2.53 14.97 -5.59
CA TYR A 37 1.61 15.89 -4.91
C TYR A 37 0.17 15.35 -4.81
N ASP A 38 -0.12 14.30 -5.56
CA ASP A 38 -1.38 13.54 -5.55
C ASP A 38 -1.37 12.36 -4.57
N CYS A 39 -0.22 12.06 -3.94
CA CYS A 39 -0.06 10.95 -3.02
C CYS A 39 -0.25 11.42 -1.57
N ALA A 40 -0.92 10.60 -0.74
CA ALA A 40 -1.00 10.85 0.69
C ALA A 40 0.42 10.87 1.31
N GLY A 41 0.74 11.94 2.06
CA GLY A 41 2.08 12.13 2.61
C GLY A 41 3.16 12.49 1.58
N SER A 42 2.78 12.79 0.33
CA SER A 42 3.68 13.16 -0.76
C SER A 42 4.83 12.17 -0.97
N ILE A 43 4.58 10.89 -0.73
CA ILE A 43 5.51 9.80 -0.96
C ILE A 43 4.94 8.85 -2.02
N ARG A 44 5.72 8.55 -3.05
CA ARG A 44 5.40 7.55 -4.07
C ARG A 44 6.44 6.45 -4.06
N THR A 45 6.10 5.30 -3.52
CA THR A 45 7.03 4.18 -3.27
C THR A 45 7.35 3.40 -4.54
N GLU A 46 6.49 3.47 -5.55
CA GLU A 46 6.73 2.97 -6.91
C GLU A 46 7.69 3.86 -7.71
N GLY A 47 7.92 5.09 -7.23
CA GLY A 47 8.82 6.09 -7.83
C GLY A 47 10.12 6.27 -7.03
N LEU A 48 10.57 7.51 -6.94
CA LEU A 48 11.79 7.85 -6.21
C LEU A 48 11.59 7.83 -4.68
N GLY A 49 10.36 7.73 -4.20
CA GLY A 49 10.03 7.79 -2.78
C GLY A 49 10.68 6.67 -1.97
N ILE A 50 10.91 5.49 -2.56
CA ILE A 50 11.61 4.38 -1.88
C ILE A 50 13.04 4.76 -1.47
N ALA A 51 13.69 5.65 -2.21
CA ALA A 51 15.05 6.09 -1.89
C ALA A 51 15.12 6.92 -0.60
N LEU A 52 13.99 7.48 -0.15
CA LEU A 52 13.88 8.26 1.09
C LEU A 52 13.75 7.39 2.34
N LEU A 53 13.39 6.11 2.17
CA LEU A 53 13.11 5.17 3.25
C LEU A 53 14.36 4.38 3.63
N ASP A 54 14.53 4.17 4.93
CA ASP A 54 15.55 3.33 5.55
C ASP A 54 15.04 1.90 5.77
N GLU A 55 13.74 1.76 6.05
CA GLU A 55 13.11 0.47 6.26
C GLU A 55 11.62 0.49 5.91
N LEU A 56 11.14 -0.67 5.49
CA LEU A 56 9.73 -0.97 5.29
C LEU A 56 9.41 -2.33 5.93
N ARG A 57 8.36 -2.40 6.74
CA ARG A 57 7.89 -3.61 7.42
C ARG A 57 6.40 -3.81 7.26
N GLY A 58 6.01 -5.02 6.87
CA GLY A 58 4.64 -5.50 6.90
C GLY A 58 4.54 -6.84 6.18
N SER A 59 3.36 -7.44 6.21
CA SER A 59 3.16 -8.80 5.73
C SER A 59 2.69 -8.89 4.28
N ASP A 60 2.09 -7.81 3.76
CA ASP A 60 1.55 -7.73 2.41
C ASP A 60 2.10 -6.50 1.68
N PRO A 61 3.06 -6.69 0.75
CA PRO A 61 3.61 -5.59 -0.04
C PRO A 61 2.55 -4.81 -0.85
N GLY A 62 1.42 -5.43 -1.20
CA GLY A 62 0.33 -4.77 -1.93
C GLY A 62 -0.30 -3.63 -1.13
N SER A 63 -0.31 -3.74 0.20
CA SER A 63 -0.82 -2.71 1.10
C SER A 63 -0.08 -1.38 0.97
N LEU A 64 1.22 -1.42 0.60
CA LEU A 64 2.01 -0.21 0.38
C LEU A 64 1.50 0.61 -0.80
N ILE A 65 1.00 -0.07 -1.83
CA ILE A 65 0.48 0.51 -3.08
C ILE A 65 -1.01 0.87 -2.94
N GLY A 66 -1.67 0.36 -1.88
CA GLY A 66 -3.05 0.71 -1.51
C GLY A 66 -4.05 -0.45 -1.53
N LEU A 67 -3.61 -1.70 -1.77
CA LEU A 67 -4.50 -2.87 -1.73
C LEU A 67 -3.77 -4.12 -1.20
N PRO A 68 -4.14 -4.66 -0.02
CA PRO A 68 -3.53 -5.88 0.51
C PRO A 68 -3.93 -7.10 -0.34
N LEU A 69 -3.09 -7.46 -1.31
CA LEU A 69 -3.39 -8.50 -2.31
C LEU A 69 -3.40 -9.91 -1.71
N ILE A 70 -2.57 -10.19 -0.71
CA ILE A 70 -2.57 -11.46 0.01
C ILE A 70 -3.87 -11.60 0.81
N ALA A 71 -4.32 -10.54 1.48
CA ALA A 71 -5.60 -10.56 2.20
C ALA A 71 -6.79 -10.68 1.23
N LEU A 72 -6.74 -9.95 0.11
CA LEU A 72 -7.76 -9.98 -0.93
C LEU A 72 -7.86 -11.38 -1.57
N ALA A 73 -6.74 -12.01 -1.93
CA ALA A 73 -6.76 -13.36 -2.51
C ALA A 73 -7.45 -14.36 -1.58
N LYS A 74 -7.11 -14.35 -0.28
CA LYS A 74 -7.78 -15.16 0.75
C LYS A 74 -9.26 -14.82 0.91
N ALA A 75 -9.64 -13.56 0.70
CA ALA A 75 -11.03 -13.14 0.75
C ALA A 75 -11.80 -13.70 -0.45
N LEU A 76 -11.27 -13.56 -1.67
CA LEU A 76 -11.89 -14.03 -2.92
C LEU A 76 -12.17 -15.54 -2.90
N GLU A 77 -11.27 -16.33 -2.33
CA GLU A 77 -11.47 -17.78 -2.17
C GLU A 77 -12.72 -18.11 -1.33
N LYS A 78 -13.12 -17.26 -0.38
CA LYS A 78 -14.36 -17.45 0.42
C LYS A 78 -15.64 -17.22 -0.38
N PHE A 79 -15.53 -16.59 -1.55
CA PHE A 79 -16.60 -16.37 -2.51
C PHE A 79 -16.54 -17.37 -3.68
N ASP A 80 -15.78 -18.45 -3.53
CA ASP A 80 -15.54 -19.45 -4.58
C ASP A 80 -14.91 -18.88 -5.86
N ILE A 81 -14.22 -17.74 -5.74
CA ILE A 81 -13.45 -17.12 -6.81
C ILE A 81 -12.01 -17.63 -6.73
N ARG A 82 -11.61 -18.44 -7.72
CA ARG A 82 -10.24 -18.94 -7.83
C ARG A 82 -9.28 -17.87 -8.35
N VAL A 83 -8.19 -17.66 -7.62
CA VAL A 83 -7.09 -16.76 -7.99
C VAL A 83 -6.01 -17.48 -8.82
N ILE A 84 -5.90 -18.81 -8.66
CA ILE A 84 -5.00 -19.71 -9.42
C ILE A 84 -5.82 -20.92 -9.90
#